data_AF-A0A8T7HSM7-F1
#
_entry.id   AF-A0A8T7HSM7-F1
#
_cell.length_a   1.000
_cell.length_b   1.000
_cell.length_c   1.000
_cell.angle_alpha   90.00
_cell.angle_beta   90.00
_cell.angle_gamma   90.00
#
_symmetry.space_group_name_H-M   'P 1'
#
loop_
_entity.id
_entity.type
_entity.pdbx_description
1 polymer ?
#
loop_
_entity_poly.entity_id
_entity_poly.type
_entity_poly.pdbx_seq_one_letter_code
_entity_poly.pdbx_strand_id
1 'polypeptide(L)'
;MRFAFVFVFISAFLLGAAATFVYFYEYSGWEMGSGYSTTAYVIASPKANLTDTETDGQGSFIEKVLGYSNEEKPSPIDRIPEQWIKVDKHKVVIEIENAVWSKFTDTNSMDPVLDKGANAIEIVPEKYSDVAVGDIIAFASDYSEGTVIHRVTEVGEDENGWYCRTKGDNNPRQDPGKIRFSQVKRVIVAIIY
;
A
#
# COMPACT_ATOMS: atom_id res chain seq x y z
N MET A 1 65.82 -30.45 16.86
CA MET A 1 64.84 -30.98 15.87
C MET A 1 63.36 -30.88 16.31
N ARG A 2 62.99 -30.14 17.37
CA ARG A 2 61.57 -30.00 17.80
C ARG A 2 60.88 -28.69 17.36
N PHE A 3 61.64 -27.67 16.95
CA PHE A 3 61.09 -26.37 16.53
C PHE A 3 60.64 -26.31 15.06
N ALA A 4 61.25 -27.09 14.18
CA ALA A 4 60.89 -27.10 12.75
C ALA A 4 59.50 -27.71 12.49
N PHE A 5 59.06 -28.65 13.33
CA PHE A 5 57.76 -29.30 13.18
C PHE A 5 56.58 -28.36 13.51
N VAL A 6 56.74 -27.48 14.51
CA VAL A 6 55.66 -26.56 14.92
C VAL A 6 55.37 -25.50 13.85
N PHE A 7 56.40 -25.03 13.13
CA PHE A 7 56.25 -24.04 12.07
C PHE A 7 55.47 -24.58 10.86
N VAL A 8 55.68 -25.84 10.48
CA VAL A 8 55.00 -26.48 9.34
C VAL A 8 53.50 -26.63 9.60
N PHE A 9 53.10 -26.91 10.84
CA PHE A 9 51.68 -27.03 11.20
C PHE A 9 50.94 -25.68 11.21
N ILE A 10 51.60 -24.61 11.67
CA ILE A 10 50.99 -23.27 11.70
C ILE A 10 50.80 -22.72 10.27
N SER A 11 51.77 -22.95 9.37
CA SER A 11 51.65 -22.50 7.98
C SER A 11 50.56 -23.25 7.20
N ALA A 12 50.38 -24.56 7.44
CA ALA A 12 49.33 -25.33 6.78
C ALA A 12 47.92 -24.90 7.24
N PHE A 13 47.76 -24.55 8.51
CA PHE A 13 46.47 -24.11 9.04
C PHE A 13 46.05 -22.73 8.51
N LEU A 14 47.01 -21.80 8.36
CA LEU A 14 46.74 -20.46 7.80
C LEU A 14 46.39 -20.49 6.31
N LEU A 15 47.03 -21.37 5.52
CA LEU A 15 46.68 -21.57 4.11
C LEU A 15 45.30 -22.21 3.95
N GLY A 16 44.93 -23.16 4.82
CA GLY A 16 43.59 -23.74 4.84
C GLY A 16 42.51 -22.71 5.17
N ALA A 17 42.72 -21.87 6.19
CA ALA A 17 41.78 -20.82 6.57
C ALA A 17 41.59 -19.78 5.44
N ALA A 18 42.67 -19.37 4.79
CA ALA A 18 42.61 -18.43 3.65
C ALA A 18 41.84 -19.01 2.46
N ALA A 19 42.08 -20.29 2.10
CA ALA A 19 41.38 -20.95 1.01
C ALA A 19 39.87 -21.09 1.31
N THR A 20 39.50 -21.38 2.56
CA THR A 20 38.09 -21.48 2.97
C THR A 20 37.40 -20.11 2.94
N PHE A 21 38.11 -19.04 3.30
CA PHE A 21 37.59 -17.67 3.28
C PHE A 21 37.40 -17.15 1.86
N VAL A 22 38.31 -17.45 0.94
CA VAL A 22 38.19 -17.10 -0.49
C VAL A 22 37.04 -17.87 -1.13
N TYR A 23 36.93 -19.19 -0.86
CA TYR A 23 35.84 -20.00 -1.40
C TYR A 23 34.47 -19.55 -0.87
N PHE A 24 34.39 -19.13 0.39
CA PHE A 24 33.18 -18.56 0.98
C PHE A 24 32.80 -17.21 0.35
N TYR A 25 33.78 -16.36 0.03
CA TYR A 25 33.54 -15.07 -0.64
C TYR A 25 33.10 -15.24 -2.10
N GLU A 26 33.70 -16.18 -2.85
CA GLU A 26 33.27 -16.48 -4.22
C GLU A 26 31.87 -17.12 -4.26
N TYR A 27 31.55 -17.99 -3.30
CA TYR A 27 30.25 -18.66 -3.23
C TYR A 27 29.11 -17.73 -2.75
N SER A 28 29.43 -16.70 -1.96
CA SER A 28 28.46 -15.69 -1.53
C SER A 28 28.30 -14.52 -2.51
N GLY A 29 29.17 -14.42 -3.53
CA GLY A 29 29.19 -13.29 -4.47
C GLY A 29 28.29 -13.42 -5.72
N TRP A 30 27.56 -14.52 -5.89
CA TRP A 30 26.80 -14.81 -7.12
C TRP A 30 25.28 -14.92 -6.89
N GLU A 31 24.66 -13.84 -6.44
CA GLU A 31 23.28 -13.49 -6.84
C GLU A 31 23.19 -11.97 -7.05
N MET A 32 24.03 -11.41 -7.91
CA MET A 32 23.68 -10.15 -8.59
C MET A 32 22.66 -10.48 -9.69
N GLY A 33 21.44 -10.77 -9.25
CA GLY A 33 20.28 -10.81 -10.13
C GLY A 33 20.14 -9.43 -10.77
N SER A 34 20.36 -9.35 -12.07
CA SER A 34 19.94 -8.22 -12.89
C SER A 34 18.42 -8.19 -12.89
N GLY A 35 17.82 -7.66 -11.82
CA GLY A 35 16.41 -7.35 -11.74
C GLY A 35 16.13 -6.26 -12.75
N TYR A 36 15.58 -6.64 -13.91
CA TYR A 36 15.04 -5.69 -14.87
C TYR A 36 13.82 -5.04 -14.22
N SER A 37 14.02 -3.95 -13.47
CA SER A 37 12.93 -3.04 -13.12
C SER A 37 12.69 -2.13 -14.31
N THR A 38 11.80 -2.53 -15.21
CA THR A 38 11.26 -1.61 -16.20
C THR A 38 10.08 -0.90 -15.55
N THR A 39 10.30 0.30 -15.00
CA THR A 39 9.20 1.19 -14.62
C THR A 39 8.44 1.57 -15.87
N ALA A 40 7.34 0.87 -16.16
CA ALA A 40 6.42 1.25 -17.22
C ALA A 40 5.47 2.31 -16.66
N TYR A 41 5.65 3.56 -17.06
CA TYR A 41 4.65 4.61 -16.81
C TYR A 41 3.41 4.30 -17.66
N VAL A 42 2.45 3.57 -17.10
CA VAL A 42 1.12 3.48 -17.68
C VAL A 42 0.38 4.74 -17.27
N ILE A 43 0.15 5.65 -18.21
CA ILE A 43 -0.65 6.83 -17.94
C ILE A 43 -2.09 6.33 -17.71
N ALA A 44 -2.53 6.30 -16.46
CA ALA A 44 -3.95 6.21 -16.13
C ALA A 44 -4.61 7.43 -16.79
N SER A 45 -5.45 7.18 -17.80
CA SER A 45 -5.90 8.14 -18.81
C SER A 45 -5.89 9.60 -18.32
N PRO A 46 -5.09 10.50 -18.91
CA PRO A 46 -5.45 11.90 -18.82
C PRO A 46 -6.81 11.96 -19.51
N LYS A 47 -7.82 12.61 -18.92
CA LYS A 47 -8.98 13.00 -19.73
C LYS A 47 -8.41 13.66 -20.97
N ALA A 48 -8.50 12.98 -22.12
CA ALA A 48 -8.18 13.59 -23.38
C ALA A 48 -9.07 14.83 -23.40
N ASN A 49 -8.46 16.00 -23.61
CA ASN A 49 -9.18 17.18 -24.05
C ASN A 49 -9.87 16.82 -25.36
N LEU A 50 -11.02 16.16 -25.27
CA LEU A 50 -12.04 16.17 -26.29
C LEU A 50 -12.53 17.60 -26.25
N THR A 51 -12.11 18.36 -27.24
CA THR A 51 -12.62 19.67 -27.57
C THR A 51 -14.10 19.75 -27.22
N ASP A 52 -14.43 20.65 -26.30
CA ASP A 52 -15.79 21.05 -25.98
C ASP A 52 -16.49 21.50 -27.25
N THR A 53 -17.10 20.57 -27.97
CA THR A 53 -18.20 20.89 -28.86
C THR A 53 -19.42 21.03 -27.96
N GLU A 54 -19.75 22.28 -27.68
CA GLU A 54 -21.02 22.73 -27.13
C GLU A 54 -22.19 21.94 -27.73
N THR A 55 -22.74 21.00 -26.96
CA THR A 55 -24.14 20.58 -27.11
C THR A 55 -24.85 20.80 -25.78
N ASP A 56 -25.50 21.96 -25.78
CA ASP A 56 -26.34 22.57 -24.76
C ASP A 56 -27.39 21.59 -24.16
N GLY A 57 -27.42 21.54 -22.84
CA GLY A 57 -28.66 21.39 -22.06
C GLY A 57 -29.25 20.00 -21.79
N GLN A 58 -28.93 18.93 -22.51
CA GLN A 58 -29.63 17.63 -22.34
C GLN A 58 -28.83 16.51 -21.64
N GLY A 59 -27.50 16.53 -21.67
CA GLY A 59 -26.67 15.50 -21.03
C GLY A 59 -26.74 15.52 -19.49
N SER A 60 -26.83 16.71 -18.89
CA SER A 60 -26.72 16.87 -17.43
C SER A 60 -27.95 16.36 -16.66
N PHE A 61 -29.13 16.33 -17.29
CA PHE A 61 -30.35 15.81 -16.65
C PHE A 61 -30.37 14.28 -16.67
N ILE A 62 -29.97 13.65 -17.78
CA ILE A 62 -29.98 12.18 -17.90
C ILE A 62 -28.89 11.56 -17.01
N GLU A 63 -27.69 12.13 -16.94
CA GLU A 63 -26.63 11.63 -16.03
C GLU A 63 -27.05 11.73 -14.56
N LYS A 64 -27.71 12.83 -14.18
CA LYS A 64 -28.17 13.08 -12.82
C LYS A 64 -29.41 12.25 -12.45
N VAL A 65 -30.26 11.92 -13.41
CA VAL A 65 -31.43 11.04 -13.24
C VAL A 65 -31.07 9.55 -13.28
N LEU A 66 -30.04 9.17 -14.05
CA LEU A 66 -29.54 7.79 -14.14
C LEU A 66 -28.43 7.46 -13.14
N GLY A 67 -27.98 8.43 -12.33
CA GLY A 67 -26.99 8.22 -11.27
C GLY A 67 -25.56 7.98 -11.76
N TYR A 68 -25.26 8.29 -13.02
CA TYR A 68 -23.91 8.22 -13.56
C TYR A 68 -23.15 9.51 -13.20
N SER A 69 -22.56 9.56 -12.01
CA SER A 69 -21.62 10.62 -11.65
C SER A 69 -20.19 10.19 -11.99
N ASN A 70 -19.57 10.81 -12.99
CA ASN A 70 -18.11 10.76 -13.23
C ASN A 70 -17.34 11.67 -12.25
N GLU A 71 -17.81 11.77 -11.01
CA GLU A 71 -17.16 12.57 -9.98
C GLU A 71 -15.84 11.92 -9.58
N GLU A 72 -14.76 12.69 -9.71
CA GLU A 72 -13.44 12.27 -9.27
C GLU A 72 -13.46 12.06 -7.76
N LYS A 73 -13.09 10.86 -7.33
CA LYS A 73 -12.97 10.54 -5.91
C LYS A 73 -11.54 10.85 -5.45
N PRO A 74 -11.35 11.40 -4.23
CA PRO A 74 -10.01 11.59 -3.69
C PRO A 74 -9.24 10.27 -3.68
N SER A 75 -8.01 10.30 -4.18
CA SER A 75 -7.13 9.13 -4.21
C SER A 75 -6.18 9.13 -3.00
N PRO A 76 -5.73 7.96 -2.51
CA PRO A 76 -4.74 7.90 -1.43
C PRO A 76 -3.45 8.63 -1.83
N ILE A 77 -2.73 9.13 -0.83
CA ILE A 77 -1.36 9.59 -1.03
C ILE A 77 -0.44 8.41 -1.36
N ASP A 78 0.75 8.69 -1.89
CA ASP A 78 1.77 7.65 -2.06
C ASP A 78 2.22 7.12 -0.68
N ARG A 79 1.89 5.86 -0.42
CA ARG A 79 2.17 5.16 0.85
C ARG A 79 3.42 4.30 0.79
N ILE A 80 3.85 3.90 -0.41
CA ILE A 80 4.93 2.95 -0.61
C ILE A 80 5.82 3.52 -1.71
N PRO A 81 6.93 4.17 -1.33
CA PRO A 81 7.90 4.67 -2.29
C PRO A 81 8.34 3.56 -3.24
N GLU A 82 8.49 3.87 -4.54
CA GLU A 82 8.88 2.88 -5.56
C GLU A 82 10.15 2.09 -5.18
N GLN A 83 11.12 2.74 -4.53
CA GLN A 83 12.35 2.11 -4.03
C GLN A 83 12.13 0.96 -3.03
N TRP A 84 10.95 0.86 -2.41
CA TRP A 84 10.57 -0.22 -1.49
C TRP A 84 9.88 -1.39 -2.21
N ILE A 85 9.63 -1.26 -3.52
CA ILE A 85 9.01 -2.29 -4.34
C ILE A 85 10.10 -2.94 -5.19
N LYS A 86 10.39 -4.21 -4.90
CA LYS A 86 11.41 -5.00 -5.61
C LYS A 86 10.71 -6.10 -6.38
N VAL A 87 10.91 -6.12 -7.69
CA VAL A 87 10.33 -7.12 -8.58
C VAL A 87 11.45 -7.98 -9.15
N ASP A 88 11.43 -9.25 -8.79
CA ASP A 88 12.33 -10.28 -9.32
C ASP A 88 11.54 -11.23 -10.23
N LYS A 89 12.25 -12.11 -10.95
CA LYS A 89 11.65 -13.12 -11.84
C LYS A 89 10.59 -14.01 -11.18
N HIS A 90 10.70 -14.21 -9.87
CA HIS A 90 9.90 -15.20 -9.13
C HIS A 90 9.12 -14.61 -7.94
N LYS A 91 9.33 -13.34 -7.60
CA LYS A 91 8.70 -12.72 -6.43
C LYS A 91 8.60 -11.21 -6.57
N VAL A 92 7.62 -10.65 -5.88
CA VAL A 92 7.54 -9.22 -5.58
C VAL A 92 7.73 -9.08 -4.09
N VAL A 93 8.64 -8.20 -3.68
CA VAL A 93 8.91 -7.87 -2.28
C VAL A 93 8.55 -6.41 -2.08
N ILE A 94 7.67 -6.15 -1.12
CA ILE A 94 7.30 -4.79 -0.71
C ILE A 94 7.78 -4.61 0.74
N GLU A 95 8.75 -3.73 0.94
CA GLU A 95 9.39 -3.52 2.23
C GLU A 95 8.62 -2.48 3.03
N ILE A 96 7.79 -2.94 3.98
CA ILE A 96 6.99 -2.09 4.86
C ILE A 96 7.18 -2.58 6.30
N GLU A 97 7.52 -1.67 7.20
CA GLU A 97 7.64 -1.98 8.62
C GLU A 97 6.26 -2.25 9.24
N ASN A 98 6.17 -3.26 10.10
CA ASN A 98 4.96 -3.61 10.85
C ASN A 98 3.71 -3.85 9.98
N ALA A 99 3.91 -4.28 8.73
CA ALA A 99 2.84 -4.57 7.80
C ALA A 99 1.94 -5.71 8.30
N VAL A 100 0.63 -5.56 8.08
CA VAL A 100 -0.36 -6.58 8.39
C VAL A 100 -1.14 -6.94 7.15
N TRP A 101 -1.33 -8.24 6.96
CA TRP A 101 -2.15 -8.78 5.89
C TRP A 101 -3.60 -8.94 6.36
N SER A 102 -4.53 -8.44 5.56
CA SER A 102 -5.96 -8.45 5.85
C SER A 102 -6.77 -9.02 4.67
N LYS A 103 -7.92 -9.60 5.02
CA LYS A 103 -8.96 -10.07 4.10
C LYS A 103 -10.29 -9.44 4.48
N PHE A 104 -11.19 -9.33 3.51
CA PHE A 104 -12.43 -8.58 3.65
C PHE A 104 -13.67 -9.45 3.53
N THR A 105 -14.71 -9.03 4.26
CA THR A 105 -16.06 -9.57 4.13
C THR A 105 -16.76 -8.89 2.95
N ASP A 106 -17.52 -9.69 2.22
CA ASP A 106 -18.30 -9.29 1.05
C ASP A 106 -19.51 -8.43 1.47
N THR A 107 -19.32 -7.11 1.48
CA THR A 107 -20.37 -6.14 1.84
C THR A 107 -20.80 -5.26 0.66
N ASN A 108 -20.08 -5.34 -0.47
CA ASN A 108 -20.24 -4.49 -1.66
C ASN A 108 -20.08 -2.97 -1.43
N SER A 109 -19.73 -2.51 -0.22
CA SER A 109 -19.67 -1.07 0.09
C SER A 109 -18.45 -0.38 -0.52
N MET A 110 -17.40 -1.16 -0.79
CA MET A 110 -16.15 -0.69 -1.37
C MET A 110 -15.99 -1.04 -2.85
N ASP A 111 -17.02 -1.57 -3.50
CA ASP A 111 -16.98 -1.83 -4.94
C ASP A 111 -16.76 -0.51 -5.71
N PRO A 112 -16.00 -0.54 -6.83
CA PRO A 112 -15.26 -1.67 -7.38
C PRO A 112 -13.83 -1.81 -6.79
N VAL A 113 -13.49 -1.04 -5.76
CA VAL A 113 -12.12 -0.95 -5.23
C VAL A 113 -11.75 -2.14 -4.35
N LEU A 114 -12.67 -2.66 -3.53
CA LEU A 114 -12.42 -3.86 -2.73
C LEU A 114 -13.64 -4.77 -2.76
N ASP A 115 -13.39 -6.03 -3.07
CA ASP A 115 -14.41 -7.09 -3.08
C ASP A 115 -13.82 -8.36 -2.42
N LYS A 116 -14.68 -9.35 -2.20
CA LYS A 116 -14.35 -10.67 -1.70
C LYS A 116 -13.20 -11.29 -2.49
N GLY A 117 -12.15 -11.70 -1.76
CA GLY A 117 -10.98 -12.33 -2.34
C GLY A 117 -9.80 -11.37 -2.54
N ALA A 118 -10.05 -10.05 -2.52
CA ALA A 118 -8.97 -9.08 -2.45
C ALA A 118 -8.17 -9.25 -1.16
N ASN A 119 -6.86 -9.05 -1.28
CA ASN A 119 -5.92 -9.02 -0.16
C ASN A 119 -5.44 -7.60 0.02
N ALA A 120 -5.31 -7.14 1.26
CA ALA A 120 -4.70 -5.86 1.55
C ALA A 120 -3.49 -5.99 2.45
N ILE A 121 -2.57 -5.06 2.25
CA ILE A 121 -1.48 -4.77 3.18
C ILE A 121 -1.82 -3.46 3.89
N GLU A 122 -1.69 -3.48 5.20
CA GLU A 122 -2.14 -2.41 6.09
C GLU A 122 -1.06 -2.04 7.11
N ILE A 123 -1.04 -0.78 7.53
CA ILE A 123 -0.16 -0.27 8.60
C ILE A 123 -0.99 0.32 9.74
N VAL A 124 -0.44 0.34 10.95
CA VAL A 124 -1.05 1.04 12.09
C VAL A 124 -0.61 2.50 12.05
N PRO A 125 -1.52 3.48 11.93
CA PRO A 125 -1.14 4.88 12.00
C PRO A 125 -0.72 5.26 13.43
N GLU A 126 0.33 6.05 13.57
CA GLU A 126 0.87 6.45 14.88
C GLU A 126 0.43 7.86 15.27
N LYS A 127 0.14 8.71 14.27
CA LYS A 127 -0.27 10.10 14.45
C LYS A 127 -1.31 10.52 13.43
N TYR A 128 -1.97 11.64 13.71
CA TYR A 128 -3.06 12.19 12.88
C TYR A 128 -2.66 12.44 11.43
N SER A 129 -1.41 12.86 11.20
CA SER A 129 -0.89 13.11 9.84
C SER A 129 -0.74 11.85 9.00
N ASP A 130 -0.82 10.66 9.61
CA ASP A 130 -0.72 9.39 8.90
C ASP A 130 -2.07 9.01 8.26
N VAL A 131 -3.13 9.79 8.49
CA VAL A 131 -4.44 9.64 7.87
C VAL A 131 -4.76 10.91 7.08
N ALA A 132 -4.93 10.77 5.77
CA ALA A 132 -5.21 11.84 4.83
C ALA A 132 -6.51 11.58 4.06
N VAL A 133 -7.03 12.63 3.42
CA VAL A 133 -8.16 12.51 2.51
C VAL A 133 -7.77 11.60 1.35
N GLY A 134 -8.66 10.68 0.99
CA GLY A 134 -8.47 9.70 -0.08
C GLY A 134 -7.95 8.34 0.39
N ASP A 135 -7.38 8.23 1.59
CA ASP A 135 -6.98 6.91 2.12
C ASP A 135 -8.16 6.01 2.39
N ILE A 136 -7.93 4.70 2.36
CA ILE A 136 -8.89 3.71 2.84
C ILE A 136 -8.40 3.25 4.22
N ILE A 137 -9.27 3.37 5.23
CA ILE A 137 -8.92 3.05 6.61
C ILE A 137 -9.84 1.99 7.18
N ALA A 138 -9.29 1.15 8.05
CA ALA A 138 -10.03 0.22 8.90
C ALA A 138 -10.27 0.87 10.27
N PHE A 139 -11.51 0.94 10.74
CA PHE A 139 -11.86 1.62 11.99
C PHE A 139 -12.99 0.91 12.75
N ALA A 140 -13.09 1.18 14.05
CA ALA A 140 -14.26 0.81 14.85
C ALA A 140 -15.33 1.91 14.72
N SER A 141 -16.51 1.55 14.24
CA SER A 141 -17.64 2.47 14.15
C SER A 141 -18.50 2.39 15.40
N ASP A 142 -19.04 3.53 15.84
CA ASP A 142 -20.06 3.54 16.92
C ASP A 142 -21.45 3.11 16.41
N TYR A 143 -21.62 2.99 15.09
CA TYR A 143 -22.90 2.71 14.43
C TYR A 143 -23.03 1.28 13.89
N SER A 144 -21.96 0.48 13.95
CA SER A 144 -21.96 -0.90 13.45
C SER A 144 -21.00 -1.77 14.25
N GLU A 145 -21.36 -3.04 14.45
CA GLU A 145 -20.47 -4.01 15.07
C GLU A 145 -19.32 -4.38 14.13
N GLY A 146 -18.12 -4.54 14.69
CA GLY A 146 -16.94 -4.99 13.96
C GLY A 146 -16.04 -3.86 13.44
N THR A 147 -15.14 -4.21 12.52
CA THR A 147 -14.24 -3.27 11.86
C THR A 147 -14.82 -2.88 10.50
N VAL A 148 -15.03 -1.59 10.27
CA VAL A 148 -15.48 -1.02 9.01
C VAL A 148 -14.28 -0.55 8.21
N ILE A 149 -14.34 -0.66 6.88
CA ILE A 149 -13.28 -0.22 5.98
C ILE A 149 -13.89 0.68 4.92
N HIS A 150 -13.56 1.97 4.95
CA HIS A 150 -14.08 2.95 4.01
C HIS A 150 -13.05 4.04 3.70
N ARG A 151 -13.31 4.82 2.64
CA ARG A 151 -12.43 5.90 2.20
C ARG A 151 -12.64 7.16 3.02
N VAL A 152 -11.56 7.81 3.42
CA VAL A 152 -11.57 9.12 4.08
C VAL A 152 -11.96 10.19 3.07
N THR A 153 -13.02 10.94 3.37
CA THR A 153 -13.53 12.03 2.53
C THR A 153 -13.22 13.41 3.09
N GLU A 154 -12.99 13.51 4.40
CA GLU A 154 -12.70 14.77 5.10
C GLU A 154 -11.81 14.47 6.31
N VAL A 155 -10.89 15.39 6.62
CA VAL A 155 -10.13 15.44 7.87
C VAL A 155 -10.30 16.84 8.46
N GLY A 156 -10.48 16.93 9.78
CA GLY A 156 -10.66 18.19 10.46
C GLY A 156 -10.42 18.11 11.97
N GLU A 157 -10.72 19.20 12.65
CA GLU A 157 -10.61 19.31 14.10
C GLU A 157 -11.88 19.98 14.65
N ASP A 158 -12.35 19.54 15.81
CA ASP A 158 -13.43 20.18 16.55
C ASP A 158 -13.11 20.24 18.05
N GLU A 159 -14.09 20.60 18.87
CA GLU A 159 -13.94 20.68 20.33
C GLU A 159 -13.50 19.37 21.00
N ASN A 160 -13.67 18.22 20.33
CA ASN A 160 -13.23 16.91 20.80
C ASN A 160 -11.93 16.45 20.10
N GLY A 161 -11.23 17.36 19.43
CA GLY A 161 -9.96 17.14 18.74
C GLY A 161 -10.10 16.64 17.31
N TRP A 162 -9.08 15.96 16.82
CA TRP A 162 -8.99 15.47 15.45
C TRP A 162 -10.14 14.53 15.10
N TYR A 163 -10.64 14.64 13.87
CA TYR A 163 -11.58 13.69 13.31
C TYR A 163 -11.36 13.49 11.81
N CYS A 164 -11.88 12.38 11.30
CA CYS A 164 -12.14 12.22 9.88
C CYS A 164 -13.58 11.79 9.62
N ARG A 165 -14.02 11.92 8.37
CA ARG A 165 -15.28 11.35 7.87
C ARG A 165 -14.95 10.37 6.77
N THR A 166 -15.77 9.32 6.69
CA THR A 166 -15.54 8.21 5.76
C THR A 166 -16.77 7.94 4.91
N LYS A 167 -16.56 7.24 3.80
CA LYS A 167 -17.61 6.78 2.91
C LYS A 167 -17.15 5.53 2.15
N GLY A 168 -18.01 4.53 2.07
CA GLY A 168 -17.81 3.41 1.15
C GLY A 168 -17.81 3.89 -0.30
N ASP A 169 -16.89 3.37 -1.11
CA ASP A 169 -16.76 3.79 -2.52
C ASP A 169 -18.03 3.56 -3.33
N ASN A 170 -18.80 2.52 -3.00
CA ASN A 170 -20.09 2.20 -3.63
C ASN A 170 -21.30 2.84 -2.91
N ASN A 171 -21.10 3.46 -1.74
CA ASN A 171 -22.22 4.04 -0.99
C ASN A 171 -22.67 5.37 -1.64
N PRO A 172 -23.97 5.70 -1.67
CA PRO A 172 -24.44 6.98 -2.21
C PRO A 172 -24.26 8.15 -1.24
N ARG A 173 -24.03 7.86 0.06
CA ARG A 173 -23.94 8.85 1.13
C ARG A 173 -22.74 8.58 2.01
N GLN A 174 -22.25 9.62 2.65
CA GLN A 174 -21.20 9.54 3.66
C GLN A 174 -21.69 8.74 4.88
N ASP A 175 -20.77 8.07 5.56
CA ASP A 175 -21.05 7.38 6.80
C ASP A 175 -21.51 8.36 7.89
N PRO A 176 -22.37 7.90 8.81
CA PRO A 176 -22.80 8.73 9.93
C PRO A 176 -21.65 9.01 10.90
N GLY A 177 -21.68 10.21 11.50
CA GLY A 177 -20.76 10.60 12.57
C GLY A 177 -19.39 11.09 12.12
N LYS A 178 -18.50 11.23 13.10
CA LYS A 178 -17.09 11.63 12.96
C LYS A 178 -16.24 10.53 13.58
N ILE A 179 -15.23 10.06 12.86
CA ILE A 179 -14.32 9.02 13.33
C ILE A 179 -13.15 9.69 14.05
N ARG A 180 -12.93 9.33 15.31
CA ARG A 180 -11.80 9.80 16.11
C ARG A 180 -10.57 8.96 15.85
N PHE A 181 -9.39 9.53 16.08
CA PHE A 181 -8.14 8.81 15.83
C PHE A 181 -8.04 7.50 16.61
N SER A 182 -8.57 7.45 17.83
CA SER A 182 -8.64 6.23 18.66
C SER A 182 -9.51 5.11 18.06
N GLN A 183 -10.41 5.44 17.13
CA GLN A 183 -11.23 4.46 16.41
C GLN A 183 -10.49 3.92 15.17
N VAL A 184 -9.51 4.64 14.63
CA VAL A 184 -8.72 4.22 13.48
C VAL A 184 -7.78 3.09 13.90
N LYS A 185 -7.91 1.94 13.26
CA LYS A 185 -7.08 0.77 13.54
C LYS A 185 -5.91 0.69 12.55
N ARG A 186 -6.19 0.90 11.27
CA ARG A 186 -5.22 0.68 10.19
C ARG A 186 -5.49 1.55 8.97
N VAL A 187 -4.45 1.78 8.18
CA VAL A 187 -4.50 2.40 6.85
C VAL A 187 -4.09 1.37 5.80
N ILE A 188 -4.87 1.22 4.73
CA ILE A 188 -4.53 0.36 3.60
C ILE A 188 -3.45 1.03 2.75
N VAL A 189 -2.38 0.30 2.46
CA VAL A 189 -1.25 0.79 1.65
C VAL A 189 -1.07 0.04 0.34
N ALA A 190 -1.58 -1.19 0.23
CA ALA A 190 -1.62 -1.93 -1.02
C ALA A 190 -2.86 -2.85 -1.09
N ILE A 191 -3.38 -3.03 -2.30
CA ILE A 191 -4.46 -3.96 -2.61
C ILE A 191 -3.96 -4.91 -3.70
N ILE A 192 -4.18 -6.21 -3.49
CA ILE A 192 -3.76 -7.28 -4.39
C ILE A 192 -5.02 -8.09 -4.74
N TYR A 193 -5.37 -8.11 -6.02
CA TYR A 193 -6.49 -8.87 -6.58
C TYR A 193 -6.03 -10.23 -7.12
#